data_AF-A0A2V7QPP5-F1
#
_entry.id   AF-A0A2V7QPP5-F1
#
_cell.length_a   1.000
_cell.length_b   1.000
_cell.length_c   1.000
_cell.angle_alpha   90.00
_cell.angle_beta   90.00
_cell.angle_gamma   90.00
#
_symmetry.space_group_name_H-M   'P 1'
#
loop_
_entity.id
_entity.type
_entity.pdbx_description
1 polymer ?
#
loop_
_entity_poly.entity_id
_entity_poly.type
_entity_poly.pdbx_seq_one_letter_code
_entity_poly.pdbx_strand_id
1 'polypeptide(L)'
;MGKRVLLVTADLLFRSKLAAVVAAAGGEVTRDEATCDLAVLELPGPAADRVGELVRRRVPVLAFGSHVRPEALRAAREAGATAVPNSQVETRLRELLNG
;
A
#
# COMPACT_ATOMS: atom_id res chain seq x y z
N MET A 1 8.26 13.99 11.63
CA MET A 1 6.84 13.63 11.78
C MET A 1 6.64 12.30 11.09
N GLY A 2 5.89 11.36 11.69
CA GLY A 2 5.62 10.06 11.08
C GLY A 2 4.78 10.17 9.81
N LYS A 3 4.95 9.24 8.87
CA LYS A 3 4.12 9.16 7.66
C LYS A 3 2.71 8.69 8.00
N ARG A 4 1.69 9.31 7.41
CA ARG A 4 0.29 8.86 7.45
C ARG A 4 0.05 7.84 6.36
N VAL A 5 -0.22 6.60 6.75
CA VAL A 5 -0.34 5.48 5.83
C VAL A 5 -1.79 5.06 5.70
N LEU A 6 -2.32 5.15 4.49
CA LEU A 6 -3.62 4.57 4.15
C LEU A 6 -3.43 3.06 3.91
N LEU A 7 -4.06 2.21 4.72
CA LEU A 7 -4.03 0.75 4.55
C LEU A 7 -5.41 0.25 4.09
N VAL A 8 -5.49 -0.25 2.86
CA VAL A 8 -6.71 -0.82 2.29
C VAL A 8 -6.49 -2.29 1.93
N THR A 9 -7.06 -3.17 2.74
CA THR A 9 -6.99 -4.63 2.59
C THR A 9 -8.24 -5.25 3.21
N ALA A 10 -8.73 -6.35 2.63
CA ALA A 10 -9.86 -7.10 3.16
C ALA A 10 -9.45 -8.02 4.32
N ASP A 11 -8.17 -8.41 4.37
CA ASP A 11 -7.62 -9.25 5.42
C ASP A 11 -7.27 -8.43 6.67
N LEU A 12 -8.07 -8.59 7.74
CA LEU A 12 -7.87 -7.87 9.00
C LEU A 12 -6.60 -8.30 9.76
N LEU A 13 -6.17 -9.55 9.63
CA LEU A 13 -4.93 -10.03 10.25
C LEU A 13 -3.73 -9.40 9.54
N PHE A 14 -3.76 -9.42 8.21
CA PHE A 14 -2.72 -8.80 7.40
C PHE A 14 -2.69 -7.28 7.62
N ARG A 15 -3.85 -6.64 7.73
CA ARG A 15 -3.98 -5.23 8.11
C ARG A 15 -3.31 -4.93 9.44
N SER A 16 -3.56 -5.74 10.47
CA SER A 16 -2.96 -5.58 11.80
C SER A 16 -1.43 -5.67 11.72
N LYS A 17 -0.92 -6.64 10.95
CA LYS A 17 0.52 -6.82 10.74
C LYS A 17 1.17 -5.60 10.08
N LEU A 18 0.58 -5.09 9.01
CA LEU A 18 1.07 -3.89 8.32
C LEU A 18 0.97 -2.64 9.21
N ALA A 19 -0.12 -2.51 10.00
CA ALA A 19 -0.26 -1.41 10.95
C ALA A 19 0.84 -1.43 12.02
N ALA A 20 1.24 -2.61 12.50
CA ALA A 20 2.37 -2.75 13.43
C ALA A 20 3.69 -2.31 12.80
N VAL A 21 3.92 -2.60 11.51
CA VAL A 21 5.09 -2.12 10.77
C VAL A 21 5.10 -0.59 10.65
N VAL A 22 3.95 0.02 10.34
CA VAL A 22 3.79 1.48 10.27
C VAL A 22 4.10 2.13 11.63
N ALA A 23 3.51 1.60 12.70
CA ALA A 23 3.72 2.10 14.05
C ALA A 23 5.18 1.95 14.51
N ALA A 24 5.84 0.82 14.18
CA ALA A 24 7.24 0.59 14.52
C ALA A 24 8.19 1.58 13.81
N ALA A 25 7.81 2.12 12.66
CA ALA A 25 8.53 3.18 11.97
C ALA A 25 8.15 4.60 12.44
N GLY A 26 7.31 4.71 13.47
CA GLY A 26 6.82 5.99 14.00
C GLY A 26 5.74 6.66 13.13
N GLY A 27 5.19 5.97 12.13
CA GLY A 27 4.06 6.41 11.34
C GLY A 27 2.71 6.11 11.98
N GLU A 28 1.63 6.59 11.36
CA GLU A 28 0.27 6.34 11.80
C GLU A 28 -0.59 5.79 10.66
N VAL A 29 -1.54 4.91 10.97
CA VAL A 29 -2.50 4.41 9.98
C VAL A 29 -3.70 5.34 9.92
N THR A 30 -3.99 5.86 8.73
CA THR A 30 -5.14 6.76 8.50
C THR A 30 -6.21 6.09 7.64
N ARG A 31 -7.44 6.58 7.75
CA ARG A 31 -8.55 6.31 6.81
C ARG A 31 -8.79 7.46 5.84
N ASP A 32 -8.12 8.58 6.07
CA ASP A 32 -8.25 9.77 5.24
C ASP A 32 -7.33 9.67 4.02
N GLU A 33 -7.95 9.42 2.87
CA GLU A 33 -7.24 9.35 1.59
C GLU A 33 -6.78 10.74 1.11
N ALA A 34 -7.39 11.82 1.58
CA ALA A 34 -7.04 13.17 1.15
C ALA A 34 -5.68 13.60 1.71
N THR A 35 -5.32 13.06 2.88
CA THR A 35 -4.16 13.49 3.64
C THR A 35 -3.10 12.41 3.86
N CYS A 36 -3.25 11.22 3.30
CA CYS A 36 -2.22 10.19 3.41
C CYS A 36 -0.93 10.55 2.66
N ASP A 37 0.21 10.18 3.24
CA ASP A 37 1.54 10.38 2.68
C ASP A 37 2.02 9.13 1.91
N LEU A 38 1.40 7.98 2.18
CA LEU A 38 1.65 6.69 1.54
C LEU A 38 0.35 5.87 1.52
N ALA A 39 0.05 5.21 0.40
CA ALA A 39 -1.06 4.28 0.31
C ALA A 39 -0.57 2.84 0.09
N VAL A 40 -1.08 1.89 0.87
CA VAL A 40 -0.79 0.46 0.75
C VAL A 40 -2.10 -0.27 0.43
N LEU A 41 -2.16 -0.87 -0.75
CA LEU A 41 -3.42 -1.35 -1.34
C LEU A 41 -3.32 -2.83 -1.71
N GLU A 42 -4.27 -3.64 -1.25
CA GLU A 42 -4.37 -5.05 -1.63
C GLU A 42 -5.02 -5.21 -3.02
N LEU A 43 -4.48 -6.13 -3.82
CA LEU A 43 -4.92 -6.51 -5.15
C LEU A 43 -5.10 -8.04 -5.29
N PRO A 44 -6.05 -8.48 -6.14
CA PRO A 44 -7.13 -7.68 -6.71
C PRO A 44 -8.13 -7.26 -5.63
N GLY A 45 -8.94 -6.24 -5.89
CA GLY A 45 -9.97 -5.82 -4.95
C GLY A 45 -10.44 -4.40 -5.17
N PRO A 46 -11.34 -3.88 -4.30
CA PRO A 46 -11.92 -2.54 -4.43
C PRO A 46 -10.90 -1.40 -4.45
N ALA A 47 -9.67 -1.66 -3.97
CA ALA A 47 -8.59 -0.70 -3.94
C ALA A 47 -7.89 -0.52 -5.30
N ALA A 48 -8.09 -1.45 -6.25
CA ALA A 48 -7.46 -1.40 -7.57
C ALA A 48 -7.83 -0.11 -8.33
N ASP A 49 -9.10 0.28 -8.25
CA ASP A 49 -9.62 1.48 -8.93
C ASP A 49 -9.00 2.78 -8.35
N ARG A 50 -8.52 2.74 -7.11
CA ARG A 50 -7.93 3.90 -6.42
C ARG A 50 -6.47 4.15 -6.80
N VAL A 51 -5.77 3.15 -7.36
CA VAL A 51 -4.34 3.24 -7.71
C VAL A 51 -4.07 4.45 -8.60
N GLY A 52 -4.83 4.58 -9.70
CA GLY A 52 -4.61 5.65 -10.66
C GLY A 52 -4.88 7.04 -10.10
N GLU A 53 -5.86 7.18 -9.20
CA GLU A 53 -6.16 8.48 -8.56
C GLU A 53 -5.05 8.91 -7.62
N LEU A 54 -4.57 8.01 -6.76
CA LEU A 54 -3.51 8.28 -5.80
C LEU A 54 -2.20 8.64 -6.50
N VAL A 55 -1.86 7.91 -7.57
CA VAL A 55 -0.69 8.22 -8.40
C VAL A 55 -0.82 9.59 -9.07
N ARG A 56 -1.99 9.95 -9.63
CA ARG A 56 -2.22 11.29 -10.20
C ARG A 56 -2.06 12.40 -9.17
N ARG A 57 -2.43 12.14 -7.91
CA ARG A 57 -2.22 13.06 -6.77
C ARG A 57 -0.79 13.08 -6.25
N ARG A 58 0.14 12.34 -6.88
CA ARG A 58 1.54 12.15 -6.46
C ARG A 58 1.70 11.50 -5.09
N VAL A 59 0.70 10.74 -4.64
CA VAL A 59 0.82 9.90 -3.44
C VAL A 59 1.55 8.62 -3.85
N PRO A 60 2.66 8.25 -3.19
CA PRO A 60 3.28 6.95 -3.38
C PRO A 60 2.30 5.82 -3.09
N VAL A 61 2.18 4.86 -4.01
CA VAL A 61 1.32 3.68 -3.86
C VAL A 61 2.16 2.42 -3.81
N LEU A 62 2.02 1.65 -2.73
CA LEU A 62 2.50 0.28 -2.58
C LEU A 62 1.32 -0.68 -2.75
N ALA A 63 1.16 -1.20 -3.95
CA ALA A 63 0.21 -2.27 -4.22
C ALA A 63 0.80 -3.63 -3.85
N PHE A 64 0.00 -4.52 -3.28
CA PHE A 64 0.41 -5.89 -3.00
C PHE A 64 -0.68 -6.89 -3.32
N GLY A 65 -0.31 -8.12 -3.64
CA GLY A 65 -1.29 -9.15 -3.96
C GLY A 65 -0.67 -10.52 -4.12
N SER A 66 -1.53 -11.52 -4.32
CA SER A 66 -1.07 -12.89 -4.56
C SER A 66 -0.27 -12.98 -5.87
N HIS A 67 0.90 -13.61 -5.82
CA HIS A 67 1.79 -13.80 -6.97
C HIS A 67 1.14 -14.62 -8.11
N VAL A 68 0.07 -15.38 -7.82
CA VAL A 68 -0.72 -16.11 -8.82
C VAL A 68 -1.67 -15.22 -9.64
N ARG A 69 -1.71 -13.90 -9.36
CA ARG A 69 -2.49 -12.90 -10.11
C ARG A 69 -1.54 -11.85 -10.72
N PRO A 70 -0.69 -12.24 -11.70
CA PRO A 70 0.34 -11.35 -12.25
C PRO A 70 -0.23 -10.13 -12.98
N GLU A 71 -1.41 -10.27 -13.60
CA GLU A 71 -2.06 -9.19 -14.35
C GLU A 71 -2.44 -8.01 -13.46
N ALA A 72 -2.98 -8.26 -12.27
CA ALA A 72 -3.34 -7.19 -11.33
C ALA A 72 -2.11 -6.40 -10.85
N LEU A 73 -1.02 -7.10 -10.54
CA LEU A 73 0.24 -6.45 -10.18
C LEU A 73 0.85 -5.69 -11.36
N ARG A 74 0.71 -6.21 -12.57
CA ARG A 74 1.18 -5.54 -13.78
C ARG A 74 0.40 -4.25 -14.04
N ALA A 75 -0.93 -4.30 -14.01
CA ALA A 75 -1.80 -3.14 -14.20
C ALA A 75 -1.50 -2.03 -13.17
N ALA A 76 -1.25 -2.39 -11.92
CA ALA A 76 -0.88 -1.42 -10.89
C ALA A 76 0.48 -0.73 -11.18
N ARG A 77 1.47 -1.49 -11.69
CA ARG A 77 2.76 -0.91 -12.11
C ARG A 77 2.61 0.00 -13.32
N GLU A 78 1.82 -0.40 -14.31
CA GLU A 78 1.52 0.40 -15.50
C GLU A 78 0.81 1.72 -15.12
N ALA A 79 -0.01 1.69 -14.06
CA ALA A 79 -0.62 2.88 -13.48
C ALA A 79 0.33 3.74 -12.64
N GLY A 80 1.60 3.32 -12.45
CA GLY A 80 2.64 4.08 -11.73
C GLY A 80 2.83 3.72 -10.25
N ALA A 81 2.18 2.66 -9.76
CA ALA A 81 2.40 2.17 -8.39
C ALA A 81 3.63 1.25 -8.29
N THR A 82 4.19 1.13 -7.08
CA THR A 82 5.08 0.02 -6.74
C THR A 82 4.20 -1.20 -6.43
N ALA A 83 4.28 -2.28 -7.21
CA ALA A 83 3.52 -3.51 -6.94
C ALA A 83 4.43 -4.68 -6.54
N VAL A 84 4.08 -5.41 -5.49
CA VAL A 84 4.87 -6.54 -4.94
C VAL A 84 4.00 -7.73 -4.52
N PRO A 85 4.55 -8.95 -4.42
CA PRO A 85 3.85 -10.08 -3.80
C PRO A 85 3.56 -9.87 -2.30
N ASN A 86 2.55 -10.56 -1.76
CA ASN A 86 2.23 -10.56 -0.32
C ASN A 86 3.44 -10.85 0.59
N SER A 87 4.38 -11.70 0.17
CA SER A 87 5.56 -12.01 0.97
C SER A 87 6.58 -10.87 1.06
N GLN A 88 6.52 -9.90 0.15
CA GLN A 88 7.50 -8.80 0.04
C GLN A 88 6.97 -7.46 0.55
N VAL A 89 5.65 -7.33 0.70
CA VAL A 89 5.00 -6.05 1.07
C VAL A 89 5.52 -5.46 2.37
N GLU A 90 5.77 -6.28 3.40
CA GLU A 90 6.29 -5.75 4.67
C GLU A 90 7.69 -5.18 4.55
N THR A 91 8.59 -5.91 3.88
CA THR A 91 9.96 -5.44 3.64
C THR A 91 9.93 -4.15 2.84
N ARG A 92 9.13 -4.11 1.78
CA ARG A 92 8.99 -2.92 0.95
C ARG A 92 8.36 -1.75 1.68
N LEU A 93 7.38 -2.01 2.55
CA LEU A 93 6.76 -1.00 3.39
C LEU A 93 7.79 -0.39 4.36
N ARG A 94 8.62 -1.21 5.02
CA ARG A 94 9.70 -0.72 5.90
C ARG A 94 10.68 0.18 5.14
N GLU A 95 11.11 -0.23 3.95
CA GLU A 95 12.00 0.57 3.10
C GLU A 95 11.36 1.93 2.77
N LEU A 96 10.08 1.95 2.39
CA LEU A 96 9.36 3.18 2.06
C LEU A 96 9.09 4.07 3.28
N LEU A 97 9.05 3.52 4.48
CA LEU A 97 8.86 4.29 5.71
C LEU A 97 10.17 4.89 6.21
N ASN A 98 11.29 4.18 6.03
CA ASN A 98 12.61 4.59 6.51
C ASN A 98 13.44 5.40 5.49
N GLY A 99 13.02 5.44 4.23
CA GLY A 99 13.56 6.33 3.20
C GLY A 99 12.93 7.72 3.22
#